data_AF-A0A7R9TQN8-F1
#
_entry.id   AF-A0A7R9TQN8-F1
#
_cell.length_a   1.000
_cell.length_b   1.000
_cell.length_c   1.000
_cell.angle_alpha   90.00
_cell.angle_beta   90.00
_cell.angle_gamma   90.00
#
_symmetry.space_group_name_H-M   'P 1'
#
loop_
_entity.id
_entity.type
_entity.pdbx_description
1 polymer ?
#
loop_
_entity_poly.entity_id
_entity_poly.type
_entity_poly.pdbx_seq_one_letter_code
_entity_poly.pdbx_strand_id
1 'polypeptide(L)'
;AAAAAAAAVEATAREATNHVLDVVFARAAASEGPDGSSDAPSKPKRPRDQRNGPPRLDPSTLTDDVRAFMDEWWARLCARGVSGAVPDAANAIDHVCWRCETAEEYHDAVKALADAGHDVAGTKSIGGRPITTVRLKAPVRWARFQIPAIEVPAPKAFRPRPRGFEHAEVALLCDADGFTETNAIEAFLSKFPDLEWNRDGVRKAINPDVSLSLGGGVAVKFHNRPLLDVVDFERASGLLDARCPHTPSIDDGYVDPLSPFEDVDALFGLEMKQPWADLVVSGAKTMETRAYALPPRLLGKPVALLRTPAAKDGEPANVSSLGDACDPGAATIVALVTFTSVKEWDSAKDWAADGDKHLVPSDDEAFRWRRGDGLRRRVRGWIVGDVAPIAPTPSPKMTRALRSLFKLECTADELLVKGIDDRGGGGGDDRDGAPADLRADAEVVFDRGDRRGSRRGQGEVQGSDGARAQRGRERRRAREPHRRGRRRRR
;
A
#
# COMPACT_ATOMS: atom_id res chain seq x y z
N ALA A 1 34.25 32.36 34.93
CA ALA A 1 35.33 31.39 35.22
C ALA A 1 34.77 30.04 35.66
N ALA A 2 34.07 29.93 36.80
CA ALA A 2 33.52 28.65 37.28
C ALA A 2 32.53 27.97 36.30
N ALA A 3 31.64 28.73 35.66
CA ALA A 3 30.72 28.20 34.63
C ALA A 3 31.46 27.68 33.39
N ALA A 4 32.56 28.35 32.99
CA ALA A 4 33.39 27.91 31.85
C ALA A 4 34.19 26.64 32.19
N ALA A 5 34.67 26.52 33.44
CA ALA A 5 35.34 25.32 33.92
C ALA A 5 34.38 24.13 34.04
N ALA A 6 33.14 24.35 34.50
CA ALA A 6 32.09 23.33 34.52
C ALA A 6 31.74 22.85 33.11
N ALA A 7 31.55 23.78 32.16
CA ALA A 7 31.31 23.45 30.75
C ALA A 7 32.48 22.67 30.12
N ALA A 8 33.72 23.00 30.46
CA ALA A 8 34.91 22.28 29.98
C ALA A 8 34.99 20.86 30.54
N VAL A 9 34.75 20.67 31.84
CA VAL A 9 34.71 19.33 32.47
C VAL A 9 33.59 18.48 31.87
N GLU A 10 32.43 19.09 31.62
CA GLU A 10 31.30 18.42 30.99
C GLU A 10 31.62 18.04 29.53
N ALA A 11 32.27 18.92 28.76
CA ALA A 11 32.75 18.64 27.41
C ALA A 11 33.76 17.49 27.39
N THR A 12 34.73 17.46 28.31
CA THR A 12 35.72 16.37 28.41
C THR A 12 35.08 15.04 28.81
N ALA A 13 34.12 15.05 29.74
CA ALA A 13 33.36 13.84 30.10
C ALA A 13 32.48 13.34 28.94
N ARG A 14 31.92 14.24 28.14
CA ARG A 14 31.13 13.93 26.93
C ARG A 14 32.00 13.38 25.79
N GLU A 15 33.18 13.94 25.56
CA GLU A 15 34.16 13.45 24.58
C GLU A 15 34.68 12.05 24.96
N ALA A 16 34.93 11.82 26.26
CA ALA A 16 35.27 10.48 26.77
C ALA A 16 34.13 9.46 26.56
N THR A 17 32.87 9.89 26.69
CA THR A 17 31.70 9.01 26.45
C THR A 17 31.54 8.67 24.96
N ASN A 18 31.74 9.64 24.07
CA ASN A 18 31.82 9.42 22.62
C ASN A 18 32.91 8.43 22.26
N HIS A 19 34.11 8.64 22.80
CA HIS A 19 35.25 7.76 22.58
C HIS A 19 34.98 6.34 23.11
N VAL A 20 34.32 6.20 24.25
CA VAL A 20 33.93 4.87 24.79
C VAL A 20 32.90 4.19 23.88
N LEU A 21 31.89 4.89 23.36
CA LEU A 21 30.93 4.30 22.41
C LEU A 21 31.62 3.88 21.10
N ASP A 22 32.43 4.77 20.53
CA ASP A 22 33.20 4.47 19.31
C ASP A 22 34.15 3.27 19.54
N VAL A 23 34.83 3.19 20.68
CA VAL A 23 35.73 2.07 21.01
C VAL A 23 34.99 0.76 21.31
N VAL A 24 33.85 0.80 22.01
CA VAL A 24 33.04 -0.38 22.34
C VAL A 24 32.45 -1.00 21.07
N PHE A 25 31.94 -0.18 20.15
CA PHE A 25 31.28 -0.67 18.93
C PHE A 25 32.24 -0.88 17.75
N ALA A 26 33.35 -0.16 17.63
CA ALA A 26 34.39 -0.46 16.62
C ALA A 26 35.06 -1.83 16.86
N ARG A 27 35.18 -2.26 18.13
CA ARG A 27 35.68 -3.60 18.46
C ARG A 27 34.72 -4.73 18.06
N ALA A 28 33.41 -4.46 18.02
CA ALA A 28 32.42 -5.43 17.55
C ALA A 28 32.47 -5.57 16.01
N ALA A 29 32.61 -4.46 15.28
CA ALA A 29 32.69 -4.44 13.82
C ALA A 29 33.98 -5.07 13.27
N ALA A 30 35.12 -4.96 13.98
CA ALA A 30 36.39 -5.55 13.56
C ALA A 30 36.46 -7.09 13.71
N SER A 31 35.43 -7.73 14.29
CA SER A 31 35.37 -9.19 14.45
C SER A 31 34.74 -9.93 13.26
N GLU A 32 34.22 -9.21 12.26
CA GLU A 32 33.73 -9.78 11.00
C GLU A 32 34.66 -9.36 9.84
N GLY A 33 35.75 -10.12 9.69
CA GLY A 33 36.56 -10.11 8.47
C GLY A 33 35.85 -10.85 7.32
N PRO A 34 36.27 -10.63 6.06
CA PRO A 34 35.62 -11.23 4.90
C PRO A 34 35.90 -12.74 4.84
N ASP A 35 34.83 -13.52 4.80
CA ASP A 35 34.71 -14.97 4.59
C ASP A 35 35.98 -15.84 4.62
N GLY A 36 35.98 -16.79 5.56
CA GLY A 36 36.66 -18.07 5.37
C GLY A 36 37.25 -18.66 6.65
N SER A 37 36.47 -19.46 7.38
CA SER A 37 36.90 -20.68 8.10
C SER A 37 35.88 -21.06 9.17
N SER A 38 35.36 -22.27 9.06
CA SER A 38 34.54 -22.96 10.06
C SER A 38 35.28 -23.16 11.38
N ASP A 39 34.53 -22.99 12.47
CA ASP A 39 34.74 -23.46 13.85
C ASP A 39 34.96 -22.36 14.90
N ALA A 40 33.85 -21.92 15.49
CA ALA A 40 33.80 -21.17 16.74
C ALA A 40 32.64 -21.67 17.63
N PRO A 41 32.80 -21.69 18.97
CA PRO A 41 32.01 -22.50 19.87
C PRO A 41 30.57 -21.97 20.03
N SER A 42 29.64 -22.93 20.14
CA SER A 42 28.20 -22.70 20.25
C SER A 42 27.84 -21.75 21.41
N LYS A 43 27.34 -20.55 21.07
CA LYS A 43 26.67 -19.64 22.01
C LYS A 43 25.46 -20.36 22.66
N PRO A 44 25.13 -20.07 23.93
CA PRO A 44 24.00 -20.70 24.60
C PRO A 44 22.70 -20.38 23.85
N LYS A 45 21.96 -21.44 23.49
CA LYS A 45 20.67 -21.35 22.80
C LYS A 45 19.71 -20.51 23.64
N ARG A 46 19.32 -19.34 23.14
CA ARG A 46 18.16 -18.60 23.64
C ARG A 46 16.93 -19.54 23.62
N PRO A 47 16.04 -19.45 24.62
CA PRO A 47 14.80 -20.22 24.60
C PRO A 47 14.04 -19.87 23.32
N ARG A 48 13.62 -20.93 22.62
CA ARG A 48 12.97 -20.88 21.32
C ARG A 48 11.59 -20.24 21.51
N ASP A 49 11.51 -18.94 21.27
CA ASP A 49 10.25 -18.22 21.28
C ASP A 49 9.35 -18.82 20.20
N GLN A 50 8.18 -19.33 20.59
CA GLN A 50 7.22 -20.01 19.73
C GLN A 50 6.36 -19.02 18.91
N ARG A 51 6.88 -17.83 18.62
CA ARG A 51 6.24 -16.87 17.71
C ARG A 51 6.47 -17.32 16.26
N ASN A 52 5.63 -18.24 15.79
CA ASN A 52 5.55 -18.60 14.37
C ASN A 52 4.95 -17.44 13.57
N GLY A 53 5.81 -16.50 13.16
CA GLY A 53 5.47 -15.40 12.26
C GLY A 53 6.67 -14.46 12.10
N PRO A 54 6.70 -13.63 11.04
CA PRO A 54 7.67 -12.55 10.93
C PRO A 54 7.53 -11.57 12.12
N PRO A 55 8.62 -10.91 12.57
CA PRO A 55 8.54 -9.98 13.70
C PRO A 55 7.53 -8.87 13.40
N ARG A 56 6.62 -8.65 14.34
CA ARG A 56 5.67 -7.53 14.35
C ARG A 56 6.21 -6.46 15.30
N LEU A 57 5.83 -5.21 15.09
CA LEU A 57 6.12 -4.16 16.05
C LEU A 57 5.27 -4.41 17.30
N ASP A 58 5.93 -4.72 18.41
CA ASP A 58 5.32 -5.06 19.68
C ASP A 58 5.66 -3.97 20.71
N PRO A 59 4.68 -3.16 21.15
CA PRO A 59 4.93 -2.10 22.12
C PRO A 59 5.56 -2.58 23.44
N SER A 60 5.36 -3.85 23.80
CA SER A 60 5.91 -4.42 25.05
C SER A 60 7.43 -4.67 24.97
N THR A 61 7.98 -4.89 23.77
CA THR A 61 9.42 -5.09 23.53
C THR A 61 10.08 -3.92 22.82
N LEU A 62 9.30 -2.91 22.42
CA LEU A 62 9.75 -1.77 21.61
C LEU A 62 11.06 -1.13 22.11
N THR A 63 11.20 -0.93 23.41
CA THR A 63 12.42 -0.31 23.97
C THR A 63 13.66 -1.16 23.70
N ASP A 64 13.56 -2.48 23.89
CA ASP A 64 14.69 -3.39 23.69
C ASP A 64 14.97 -3.62 22.21
N ASP A 65 13.92 -3.68 21.38
CA ASP A 65 14.05 -3.83 19.93
C ASP A 65 14.70 -2.60 19.29
N VAL A 66 14.31 -1.39 19.73
CA VAL A 66 14.96 -0.14 19.29
C VAL A 66 16.41 -0.12 19.74
N ARG A 67 16.73 -0.49 20.98
CA ARG A 67 18.13 -0.53 21.45
C ARG A 67 18.99 -1.50 20.65
N ALA A 68 18.48 -2.70 20.38
CA ALA A 68 19.18 -3.69 19.57
C ALA A 68 19.45 -3.19 18.15
N PHE A 69 18.45 -2.55 17.53
CA PHE A 69 18.62 -1.89 16.24
C PHE A 69 19.66 -0.78 16.31
N MET A 70 19.63 0.07 17.34
CA MET A 70 20.56 1.19 17.50
C MET A 70 22.01 0.74 17.72
N ASP A 71 22.23 -0.36 18.44
CA ASP A 71 23.57 -0.97 18.60
C ASP A 71 24.16 -1.36 17.23
N GLU A 72 23.36 -2.04 16.40
CA GLU A 72 23.77 -2.43 15.05
C GLU A 72 23.96 -1.21 14.14
N TRP A 73 23.01 -0.27 14.18
CA TRP A 73 23.02 0.94 13.38
C TRP A 73 24.25 1.81 13.69
N TRP A 74 24.58 1.99 14.97
CA TRP A 74 25.75 2.77 15.39
C TRP A 74 27.06 2.11 14.98
N ALA A 75 27.19 0.79 15.16
CA ALA A 75 28.38 0.07 14.72
C ALA A 75 28.63 0.25 13.21
N ARG A 76 27.56 0.21 12.40
CA ARG A 76 27.65 0.47 10.96
C ARG A 76 27.96 1.94 10.65
N LEU A 77 27.43 2.88 11.43
CA LEU A 77 27.72 4.31 11.31
C LEU A 77 29.21 4.61 11.58
N CYS A 78 29.78 4.01 12.65
CA CYS A 78 31.21 4.07 12.96
C CYS A 78 32.05 3.46 11.83
N ALA A 79 31.66 2.28 11.32
CA ALA A 79 32.36 1.61 10.22
C ALA A 79 32.37 2.43 8.91
N ARG A 80 31.35 3.29 8.72
CA ARG A 80 31.28 4.24 7.60
C ARG A 80 32.00 5.57 7.87
N GLY A 81 32.61 5.76 9.04
CA GLY A 81 33.37 6.96 9.39
C GLY A 81 32.51 8.21 9.60
N VAL A 82 31.20 8.05 9.83
CA VAL A 82 30.24 9.15 9.94
C VAL A 82 29.67 9.32 11.35
N SER A 83 30.07 8.52 12.35
CA SER A 83 29.55 8.66 13.73
C SER A 83 29.84 10.03 14.35
N GLY A 84 31.00 10.63 14.04
CA GLY A 84 31.37 11.99 14.46
C GLY A 84 30.49 13.10 13.87
N ALA A 85 29.62 12.79 12.91
CA ALA A 85 28.62 13.73 12.39
C ALA A 85 27.44 13.95 13.33
N VAL A 86 27.16 13.01 14.24
CA VAL A 86 25.98 13.07 15.10
C VAL A 86 26.19 14.16 16.14
N PRO A 87 25.35 15.20 16.18
CA PRO A 87 25.52 16.27 17.16
C PRO A 87 25.55 15.75 18.60
N ASP A 88 26.34 16.41 19.45
CA ASP A 88 26.44 16.06 20.87
C ASP A 88 25.28 16.65 21.69
N ALA A 89 24.07 16.23 21.33
CA ALA A 89 22.84 16.59 22.01
C ALA A 89 22.00 15.33 22.23
N ALA A 90 21.33 15.25 23.38
CA ALA A 90 20.55 14.06 23.74
C ALA A 90 19.44 13.75 22.72
N ASN A 91 18.90 14.76 22.04
CA ASN A 91 17.85 14.64 21.02
C ASN A 91 18.39 14.67 19.57
N ALA A 92 19.70 14.51 19.38
CA ALA A 92 20.29 14.55 18.03
C ALA A 92 19.83 13.37 17.17
N ILE A 93 19.66 12.18 17.76
CA ILE A 93 19.01 11.05 17.10
C ILE A 93 17.50 11.26 17.26
N ASP A 94 16.87 11.70 16.17
CA ASP A 94 15.52 12.25 16.18
C ASP A 94 14.45 11.15 16.24
N HIS A 95 14.53 10.18 15.33
CA HIS A 95 13.57 9.08 15.29
C HIS A 95 14.17 7.83 14.63
N VAL A 96 13.48 6.71 14.85
CA VAL A 96 13.77 5.43 14.18
C VAL A 96 12.58 5.05 13.31
N CYS A 97 12.85 4.51 12.12
CA CYS A 97 11.83 4.17 11.14
C CYS A 97 11.55 2.66 11.12
N TRP A 98 10.28 2.30 11.30
CA TRP A 98 9.77 0.93 11.17
C TRP A 98 9.08 0.74 9.81
N ARG A 99 9.58 -0.17 8.98
CA ARG A 99 8.99 -0.52 7.69
C ARG A 99 7.91 -1.58 7.82
N CYS A 100 6.87 -1.42 7.02
CA CYS A 100 5.81 -2.40 6.81
C CYS A 100 5.82 -2.92 5.37
N GLU A 101 5.49 -4.20 5.17
CA GLU A 101 5.40 -4.82 3.83
C GLU A 101 4.01 -4.66 3.23
N THR A 102 2.99 -4.52 4.09
CA THR A 102 1.58 -4.36 3.70
C THR A 102 0.94 -3.13 4.35
N ALA A 103 -0.15 -2.64 3.77
CA ALA A 103 -0.93 -1.55 4.37
C ALA A 103 -1.53 -1.97 5.72
N GLU A 104 -1.97 -3.23 5.83
CA GLU A 104 -2.46 -3.82 7.08
C GLU A 104 -1.40 -3.76 8.18
N GLU A 105 -0.15 -4.15 7.89
CA GLU A 105 0.95 -4.05 8.86
C GLU A 105 1.25 -2.62 9.29
N TYR A 106 1.06 -1.65 8.40
CA TYR A 106 1.18 -0.23 8.74
C TYR A 106 0.09 0.19 9.73
N HIS A 107 -1.16 -0.16 9.47
CA HIS A 107 -2.27 0.17 10.37
C HIS A 107 -2.15 -0.55 11.71
N ASP A 108 -1.78 -1.84 11.70
CA ASP A 108 -1.53 -2.64 12.90
C ASP A 108 -0.43 -2.02 13.76
N ALA A 109 0.69 -1.60 13.17
CA ALA A 109 1.81 -1.00 13.89
C ALA A 109 1.44 0.35 14.52
N VAL A 110 0.78 1.23 13.76
CA VAL A 110 0.31 2.53 14.27
C VAL A 110 -0.72 2.33 15.40
N LYS A 111 -1.67 1.41 15.20
CA LYS A 111 -2.69 1.08 16.21
C LYS A 111 -2.05 0.50 17.47
N ALA A 112 -1.13 -0.45 17.34
CA ALA A 112 -0.46 -1.05 18.49
C ALA A 112 0.28 0.00 19.33
N LEU A 113 0.99 0.93 18.68
CA LEU A 113 1.66 2.03 19.38
C LEU A 113 0.67 2.97 20.08
N ALA A 114 -0.42 3.34 19.40
CA ALA A 114 -1.46 4.20 19.97
C ALA A 114 -2.17 3.53 21.17
N ASP A 115 -2.52 2.25 21.06
CA ASP A 115 -3.15 1.46 22.13
C ASP A 115 -2.23 1.31 23.35
N ALA A 116 -0.91 1.32 23.14
CA ALA A 116 0.09 1.34 24.21
C ALA A 116 0.26 2.73 24.87
N GLY A 117 -0.49 3.74 24.42
CA GLY A 117 -0.53 5.09 24.98
C GLY A 117 0.56 6.02 24.43
N HIS A 118 1.15 5.70 23.28
CA HIS A 118 1.98 6.64 22.52
C HIS A 118 1.09 7.61 21.71
N ASP A 119 1.61 8.80 21.41
CA ASP A 119 0.86 9.86 20.73
C ASP A 119 1.11 9.82 19.22
N VAL A 120 0.04 9.79 18.42
CA VAL A 120 0.16 9.88 16.97
C VAL A 120 0.34 11.34 16.59
N ALA A 121 1.60 11.78 16.54
CA ALA A 121 1.96 13.18 16.39
C ALA A 121 1.50 13.75 15.04
N GLY A 122 1.59 12.97 13.95
CA GLY A 122 1.10 13.42 12.65
C GLY A 122 1.22 12.35 11.58
N THR A 123 0.41 12.47 10.53
CA THR A 123 0.47 11.60 9.35
C THR A 123 0.54 12.47 8.10
N LYS A 124 1.52 12.21 7.24
CA LYS A 124 1.72 12.94 5.98
C LYS A 124 1.69 12.00 4.79
N SER A 125 1.05 12.43 3.70
CA SER A 125 1.11 11.72 2.43
C SER A 125 2.43 12.05 1.71
N ILE A 126 3.30 11.05 1.56
CA ILE A 126 4.60 11.20 0.89
C ILE A 126 4.73 10.15 -0.20
N GLY A 127 4.67 10.60 -1.46
CA GLY A 127 4.71 9.70 -2.63
C GLY A 127 3.47 8.81 -2.74
N GLY A 128 2.29 9.37 -2.43
CA GLY A 128 0.99 8.70 -2.57
C GLY A 128 0.69 7.65 -1.51
N ARG A 129 1.40 7.67 -0.37
CA ARG A 129 1.20 6.75 0.75
C ARG A 129 1.36 7.51 2.07
N PRO A 130 0.65 7.10 3.13
CA PRO A 130 0.80 7.73 4.42
C PRO A 130 2.10 7.31 5.09
N ILE A 131 2.67 8.26 5.84
CA ILE A 131 3.78 8.06 6.75
C ILE A 131 3.38 8.71 8.07
N THR A 132 3.36 7.92 9.14
CA THR A 132 2.92 8.36 10.45
C THR A 132 4.10 8.51 11.39
N THR A 133 4.19 9.66 12.04
CA THR A 133 5.12 9.91 13.14
C THR A 133 4.39 9.66 14.45
N VAL A 134 4.91 8.75 15.25
CA VAL A 134 4.40 8.44 16.59
C VAL A 134 5.38 8.95 17.64
N ARG A 135 4.96 9.89 18.47
CA ARG A 135 5.69 10.39 19.64
C ARG A 135 5.54 9.39 20.79
N LEU A 136 6.65 8.91 21.30
CA LEU A 136 6.69 7.98 22.41
C LEU A 136 6.38 8.70 23.73
N LYS A 137 5.41 8.17 24.49
CA LYS A 137 5.13 8.58 25.89
C LYS A 137 6.40 8.71 26.75
N ALA A 138 7.34 7.80 26.58
CA ALA A 138 8.69 7.90 27.14
C ALA A 138 9.69 7.66 26.00
N PRO A 139 10.62 8.60 25.74
CA PRO A 139 11.68 8.38 24.74
C PRO A 139 12.50 7.13 25.07
N VAL A 140 12.86 6.37 24.03
CA VAL A 140 13.80 5.25 24.21
C VAL A 140 15.17 5.84 24.54
N ARG A 141 15.66 5.54 25.74
CA ARG A 141 17.02 5.88 26.15
C ARG A 141 17.98 4.84 25.60
N TRP A 142 18.87 5.27 24.72
CA TRP A 142 19.95 4.47 24.17
C TRP A 142 21.26 5.27 24.23
N ALA A 143 22.24 4.74 24.96
CA ALA A 143 23.45 5.47 25.34
C ALA A 143 23.13 6.86 25.94
N ARG A 144 23.69 7.94 25.38
CA ARG A 144 23.38 9.32 25.80
C ARG A 144 22.16 9.92 25.10
N PHE A 145 21.62 9.23 24.09
CA PHE A 145 20.54 9.74 23.27
C PHE A 145 19.18 9.33 23.81
N GLN A 146 18.20 10.18 23.53
CA GLN A 146 16.79 9.98 23.79
C GLN A 146 16.09 10.02 22.44
N ILE A 147 15.52 8.90 22.03
CA ILE A 147 14.82 8.76 20.76
C ILE A 147 13.33 8.95 21.05
N PRO A 148 12.76 10.13 20.75
CA PRO A 148 11.39 10.46 21.15
C PRO A 148 10.32 9.89 20.22
N ALA A 149 10.66 9.43 19.01
CA ALA A 149 9.66 9.04 18.03
C ALA A 149 10.01 7.79 17.22
N ILE A 150 8.94 7.16 16.72
CA ILE A 150 9.00 6.12 15.69
C ILE A 150 8.25 6.63 14.46
N GLU A 151 8.88 6.56 13.29
CA GLU A 151 8.22 6.80 12.00
C GLU A 151 7.74 5.46 11.42
N VAL A 152 6.48 5.40 11.01
CA VAL A 152 5.86 4.20 10.42
C VAL A 152 5.36 4.55 9.02
N PRO A 153 6.15 4.32 7.96
CA PRO A 153 5.74 4.43 6.57
C PRO A 153 4.89 3.24 6.09
N ALA A 154 3.73 3.51 5.47
CA ALA A 154 3.03 2.50 4.66
C ALA A 154 3.92 1.98 3.51
N PRO A 155 3.79 0.73 3.04
CA PRO A 155 4.65 0.22 1.96
C PRO A 155 4.51 1.05 0.68
N LYS A 156 5.63 1.35 0.02
CA LYS A 156 5.61 1.94 -1.32
C LYS A 156 5.16 0.88 -2.32
N ALA A 157 4.13 1.18 -3.11
CA ALA A 157 3.67 0.29 -4.16
C ALA A 157 4.85 -0.09 -5.08
N PHE A 158 4.98 -1.38 -5.37
CA PHE A 158 6.00 -1.97 -6.27
C PHE A 158 7.46 -1.88 -5.79
N ARG A 159 7.74 -1.25 -4.64
CA ARG A 159 9.05 -1.26 -3.98
C ARG A 159 8.89 -1.49 -2.47
N PRO A 160 8.28 -2.62 -2.04
CA PRO A 160 8.17 -2.92 -0.62
C PRO A 160 9.58 -3.11 -0.03
N ARG A 161 9.79 -2.61 1.18
CA ARG A 161 10.97 -2.91 1.97
C ARG A 161 10.64 -4.09 2.91
N PRO A 162 11.62 -4.92 3.28
CA PRO A 162 11.41 -5.90 4.32
C PRO A 162 10.87 -5.22 5.57
N ARG A 163 9.96 -5.90 6.26
CA ARG A 163 9.45 -5.41 7.54
C ARG A 163 10.57 -5.26 8.57
N GLY A 164 10.43 -4.30 9.47
CA GLY A 164 11.38 -4.10 10.57
C GLY A 164 11.98 -2.70 10.62
N PHE A 165 12.84 -2.47 11.61
CA PHE A 165 13.63 -1.25 11.69
C PHE A 165 14.63 -1.18 10.54
N GLU A 166 14.64 -0.05 9.84
CA GLU A 166 15.42 0.10 8.60
C GLU A 166 16.41 1.26 8.67
N HIS A 167 16.03 2.38 9.29
CA HIS A 167 16.92 3.52 9.44
C HIS A 167 16.62 4.30 10.71
N ALA A 168 17.62 5.05 11.17
CA ALA A 168 17.43 6.15 12.10
C ALA A 168 17.79 7.47 11.42
N GLU A 169 17.16 8.54 11.86
CA GLU A 169 17.44 9.90 11.37
C GLU A 169 18.08 10.76 12.45
N VAL A 170 18.96 11.65 11.99
CA VAL A 170 19.75 12.55 12.84
C VAL A 170 19.41 13.99 12.47
N ALA A 171 18.93 14.75 13.46
CA ALA A 171 18.75 16.18 13.36
C ALA A 171 20.10 16.89 13.49
N LEU A 172 20.42 17.74 12.51
CA LEU A 172 21.59 18.62 12.55
C LEU A 172 21.43 19.81 13.51
N LEU A 173 20.23 19.99 14.07
CA LEU A 173 19.88 21.00 15.08
C LEU A 173 20.26 22.42 14.66
N CYS A 174 19.85 22.80 13.44
CA CYS A 174 20.16 24.14 12.93
C CYS A 174 19.31 25.22 13.59
N ASP A 175 19.96 26.29 14.06
CA ASP A 175 19.36 27.42 14.78
C ASP A 175 18.74 28.50 13.87
N ALA A 176 19.10 28.52 12.58
CA ALA A 176 18.39 29.30 11.56
C ALA A 176 16.99 28.70 11.33
N ASP A 177 16.13 29.38 10.55
CA ASP A 177 14.74 28.97 10.34
C ASP A 177 14.59 27.47 10.04
N GLY A 178 15.59 26.82 9.41
CA GLY A 178 15.97 25.41 9.51
C GLY A 178 14.98 24.42 8.88
N PHE A 179 13.71 24.81 8.84
CA PHE A 179 12.61 24.18 8.16
C PHE A 179 12.74 24.37 6.65
N THR A 180 13.25 25.50 6.16
CA THR A 180 13.24 25.83 4.71
C THR A 180 14.63 25.99 4.08
N GLU A 181 15.68 26.17 4.87
CA GLU A 181 17.03 26.42 4.35
C GLU A 181 17.83 25.13 4.04
N THR A 182 18.53 25.09 2.91
CA THR A 182 19.39 23.94 2.51
C THR A 182 20.87 24.10 2.90
N ASN A 183 21.29 25.29 3.32
CA ASN A 183 22.71 25.62 3.58
C ASN A 183 23.38 24.70 4.60
N ALA A 184 22.64 24.24 5.62
CA ALA A 184 23.18 23.35 6.64
C ALA A 184 23.47 21.94 6.13
N ILE A 185 22.61 21.39 5.27
CA ILE A 185 22.85 20.10 4.60
C ILE A 185 24.04 20.21 3.66
N GLU A 186 24.19 21.30 2.92
CA GLU A 186 25.34 21.49 2.02
C GLU A 186 26.66 21.59 2.80
N ALA A 187 26.68 22.40 3.86
CA ALA A 187 27.82 22.49 4.77
C ALA A 187 28.15 21.13 5.41
N PHE A 188 27.13 20.34 5.77
CA PHE A 188 27.29 18.99 6.26
C PHE A 188 27.94 18.05 5.21
N LEU A 189 27.38 18.01 4.00
CA LEU A 189 27.88 17.17 2.91
C LEU A 189 29.34 17.47 2.55
N SER A 190 29.77 18.73 2.64
CA SER A 190 31.15 19.13 2.34
C SER A 190 32.20 18.50 3.28
N LYS A 191 31.79 18.04 4.47
CA LYS A 191 32.67 17.33 5.43
C LYS A 191 32.93 15.88 5.02
N PHE A 192 32.10 15.32 4.14
CA PHE A 192 32.16 13.92 3.71
C PHE A 192 32.08 13.80 2.17
N PRO A 193 33.03 14.41 1.43
CA PRO A 193 32.96 14.50 -0.03
C PRO A 193 33.11 13.13 -0.72
N ASP A 194 33.78 12.18 -0.08
CA ASP A 194 34.09 10.86 -0.65
C ASP A 194 32.97 9.82 -0.47
N LEU A 195 31.89 10.18 0.23
CA LEU A 195 30.76 9.29 0.46
C LEU A 195 29.66 9.47 -0.59
N GLU A 196 29.08 8.35 -1.04
CA GLU A 196 27.97 8.34 -1.99
C GLU A 196 26.63 8.63 -1.29
N TRP A 197 26.34 9.91 -1.10
CA TRP A 197 25.07 10.38 -0.53
C TRP A 197 23.92 10.31 -1.55
N ASN A 198 22.75 9.82 -1.11
CA ASN A 198 21.50 10.08 -1.81
C ASN A 198 20.97 11.47 -1.42
N ARG A 199 20.80 12.33 -2.43
CA ARG A 199 20.42 13.74 -2.31
C ARG A 199 19.01 14.05 -2.83
N ASP A 200 18.19 13.04 -3.08
CA ASP A 200 16.81 13.22 -3.58
C ASP A 200 15.99 14.10 -2.63
N GLY A 201 16.27 14.01 -1.32
CA GLY A 201 15.61 14.73 -0.24
C GLY A 201 16.01 16.21 -0.07
N VAL A 202 17.12 16.64 -0.68
CA VAL A 202 17.64 18.02 -0.54
C VAL A 202 16.67 19.04 -1.13
N ARG A 203 15.83 18.63 -2.08
CA ARG A 203 14.87 19.50 -2.77
C ARG A 203 13.54 19.66 -2.03
N LYS A 204 13.36 18.99 -0.88
CA LYS A 204 12.14 19.15 -0.09
C LYS A 204 12.05 20.61 0.37
N ALA A 205 10.88 21.22 0.18
CA ALA A 205 10.65 22.60 0.62
C ALA A 205 10.68 22.72 2.16
N ILE A 206 10.33 21.63 2.87
CA ILE A 206 10.31 21.57 4.33
C ILE A 206 11.20 20.42 4.79
N ASN A 207 12.08 20.73 5.73
CA ASN A 207 13.08 19.88 6.35
C ASN A 207 13.86 19.03 5.33
N PRO A 208 14.68 19.65 4.46
CA PRO A 208 15.56 18.95 3.53
C PRO A 208 16.38 17.86 4.21
N ASP A 209 16.54 16.72 3.53
CA ASP A 209 17.30 15.59 4.05
C ASP A 209 18.25 14.98 3.02
N VAL A 210 19.26 14.29 3.54
CA VAL A 210 20.17 13.43 2.79
C VAL A 210 20.23 12.06 3.44
N SER A 211 20.52 11.03 2.66
CA SER A 211 20.64 9.67 3.19
C SER A 211 21.90 8.97 2.72
N LEU A 212 22.42 8.09 3.57
CA LEU A 212 23.56 7.23 3.29
C LEU A 212 23.20 5.79 3.61
N SER A 213 23.47 4.89 2.66
CA SER A 213 23.33 3.46 2.89
C SER A 213 24.46 2.96 3.81
N LEU A 214 24.07 2.27 4.87
CA LEU A 214 24.99 1.61 5.80
C LEU A 214 25.20 0.12 5.45
N GLY A 215 24.69 -0.33 4.30
CA GLY A 215 24.72 -1.73 3.85
C GLY A 215 23.64 -2.60 4.51
N GLY A 216 23.43 -3.82 4.00
CA GLY A 216 22.46 -4.77 4.58
C GLY A 216 21.00 -4.30 4.63
N GLY A 217 20.65 -3.28 3.82
CA GLY A 217 19.32 -2.67 3.86
C GLY A 217 19.12 -1.64 4.97
N VAL A 218 20.15 -1.29 5.75
CA VAL A 218 20.11 -0.27 6.80
C VAL A 218 20.62 1.07 6.25
N ALA A 219 20.03 2.19 6.70
CA ALA A 219 20.46 3.53 6.32
C ALA A 219 20.51 4.51 7.50
N VAL A 220 21.19 5.64 7.29
CA VAL A 220 21.06 6.85 8.11
C VAL A 220 20.51 7.97 7.22
N LYS A 221 19.66 8.83 7.79
CA LYS A 221 19.36 10.14 7.19
C LYS A 221 19.77 11.28 8.10
N PHE A 222 20.11 12.40 7.49
CA PHE A 222 20.36 13.66 8.17
C PHE A 222 19.39 14.69 7.62
N HIS A 223 18.74 15.39 8.53
CA HIS A 223 17.81 16.48 8.23
C HIS A 223 18.09 17.65 9.18
N ASN A 224 17.61 18.85 8.84
CA ASN A 224 17.96 20.05 9.60
C ASN A 224 17.34 20.08 10.99
N ARG A 225 16.05 19.71 11.08
CA ARG A 225 15.20 19.88 12.27
C ARG A 225 14.65 18.53 12.73
N PRO A 226 14.47 18.33 14.05
CA PRO A 226 13.74 17.18 14.59
C PRO A 226 12.35 17.05 13.98
N LEU A 227 11.92 15.83 13.65
CA LEU A 227 10.65 15.56 12.96
C LEU A 227 9.45 16.00 13.81
N LEU A 228 9.53 15.91 15.13
CA LEU A 228 8.47 16.38 16.02
C LEU A 228 8.34 17.92 15.99
N ASP A 229 9.44 18.66 15.85
CA ASP A 229 9.39 20.11 15.64
C ASP A 229 8.77 20.44 14.27
N VAL A 230 9.10 19.65 13.24
CA VAL A 230 8.50 19.80 11.90
C VAL A 230 7.00 19.56 11.94
N VAL A 231 6.57 18.54 12.67
CA VAL A 231 5.14 18.27 12.88
C VAL A 231 4.45 19.45 13.58
N ASP A 232 5.06 20.00 14.62
CA ASP A 232 4.50 21.15 15.32
C ASP A 232 4.45 22.40 14.42
N PHE A 233 5.50 22.64 13.61
CA PHE A 233 5.56 23.72 12.62
C PHE A 233 4.50 23.56 11.52
N GLU A 234 4.38 22.39 10.92
CA GLU A 234 3.42 22.12 9.85
C GLU A 234 1.98 22.22 10.36
N ARG A 235 1.73 21.78 11.60
CA ARG A 235 0.42 21.94 12.26
C ARG A 235 0.11 23.41 12.51
N ALA A 236 1.05 24.18 13.05
CA ALA A 236 0.88 25.63 13.28
C ALA A 236 0.68 26.40 11.96
N SER A 237 1.27 25.92 10.87
CA SER A 237 1.18 26.50 9.54
C SER A 237 -0.04 26.02 8.73
N GLY A 238 -0.89 25.15 9.29
CA GLY A 238 -2.05 24.56 8.60
C GLY A 238 -1.68 23.62 7.44
N LEU A 239 -0.42 23.19 7.37
CA LEU A 239 0.11 22.28 6.34
C LEU A 239 -0.04 20.80 6.74
N LEU A 240 -0.26 20.53 8.02
CA LEU A 240 -0.74 19.25 8.52
C LEU A 240 -2.25 19.32 8.73
N ASP A 241 -2.95 18.35 8.17
CA ASP A 241 -4.40 18.21 8.36
C ASP A 241 -4.68 17.97 9.85
N ALA A 242 -5.47 18.84 10.48
CA ALA A 242 -5.65 18.91 11.94
C ALA A 242 -6.44 17.74 12.55
N ARG A 243 -6.70 16.69 11.76
CA ARG A 243 -7.51 15.54 12.15
C ARG A 243 -6.65 14.28 12.16
N CYS A 244 -6.00 14.02 13.30
CA CYS A 244 -5.62 12.66 13.63
C CYS A 244 -6.82 12.04 14.36
N PRO A 245 -7.47 10.98 13.83
CA PRO A 245 -8.58 10.36 14.55
C PRO A 245 -8.00 9.60 15.75
N HIS A 246 -8.60 9.79 16.92
CA HIS A 246 -8.61 8.76 17.97
C HIS A 246 -8.82 7.40 17.32
N THR A 247 -8.03 6.41 17.73
CA THR A 247 -8.17 5.01 17.32
C THR A 247 -9.60 4.53 17.59
N PRO A 248 -10.41 4.21 16.56
CA PRO A 248 -11.60 3.42 16.77
C PRO A 248 -11.22 1.94 16.71
N SER A 249 -11.91 1.14 17.51
CA SER A 249 -11.83 -0.31 17.44
C SER A 249 -12.17 -0.82 16.02
N ILE A 250 -11.68 -2.01 15.68
CA ILE A 250 -11.88 -2.65 14.37
C ILE A 250 -13.37 -2.83 14.01
N ASP A 251 -14.27 -2.71 14.99
CA ASP A 251 -15.72 -2.82 14.80
C ASP A 251 -16.42 -1.50 14.44
N ASP A 252 -15.75 -0.34 14.49
CA ASP A 252 -16.37 0.98 14.27
C ASP A 252 -16.04 1.65 12.91
N GLY A 253 -15.60 0.88 11.91
CA GLY A 253 -15.55 1.40 10.53
C GLY A 253 -14.50 2.51 10.32
N TYR A 254 -13.23 2.20 10.64
CA TYR A 254 -12.05 3.02 10.40
C TYR A 254 -12.12 3.84 9.10
N VAL A 255 -11.92 5.15 9.26
CA VAL A 255 -12.00 6.21 8.26
C VAL A 255 -10.57 6.73 8.09
N ASP A 256 -9.97 6.61 6.91
CA ASP A 256 -8.64 7.20 6.64
C ASP A 256 -8.90 8.60 6.11
N PRO A 257 -8.79 9.69 6.90
CA PRO A 257 -9.17 11.04 6.44
C PRO A 257 -8.36 11.53 5.23
N LEU A 258 -7.26 10.86 4.86
CA LEU A 258 -6.43 11.13 3.68
C LEU A 258 -6.67 10.12 2.54
N SER A 259 -7.53 9.14 2.75
CA SER A 259 -7.95 8.24 1.69
C SER A 259 -8.67 9.08 0.64
N PRO A 260 -8.27 8.99 -0.65
CA PRO A 260 -8.98 9.69 -1.70
C PRO A 260 -10.46 9.30 -1.74
N PHE A 261 -10.83 8.16 -1.14
CA PHE A 261 -12.18 7.60 -1.08
C PHE A 261 -13.05 8.12 0.09
N GLU A 262 -12.59 9.12 0.85
CA GLU A 262 -13.38 9.73 1.94
C GLU A 262 -14.43 10.72 1.47
N ASP A 263 -14.25 11.29 0.29
CA ASP A 263 -15.26 12.11 -0.36
C ASP A 263 -16.46 11.20 -0.69
N VAL A 264 -17.49 11.26 0.16
CA VAL A 264 -18.64 10.36 0.09
C VAL A 264 -19.50 10.59 -1.15
N ASP A 265 -19.40 11.79 -1.73
CA ASP A 265 -20.11 12.23 -2.91
C ASP A 265 -19.29 12.02 -4.19
N ALA A 266 -17.98 11.74 -4.05
CA ALA A 266 -17.14 11.44 -5.20
C ALA A 266 -17.49 10.10 -5.84
N LEU A 267 -17.69 10.12 -7.16
CA LEU A 267 -17.75 8.92 -7.95
C LEU A 267 -16.34 8.44 -8.30
N PHE A 268 -16.11 7.14 -8.10
CA PHE A 268 -14.89 6.48 -8.53
C PHE A 268 -15.14 5.60 -9.75
N GLY A 269 -14.13 5.47 -10.59
CA GLY A 269 -14.13 4.60 -11.75
C GLY A 269 -13.07 3.53 -11.65
N LEU A 270 -13.43 2.30 -12.02
CA LEU A 270 -12.53 1.17 -12.14
C LEU A 270 -12.15 0.96 -13.61
N GLU A 271 -10.88 1.18 -13.95
CA GLU A 271 -10.32 0.79 -15.23
C GLU A 271 -10.35 -0.73 -15.40
N MET A 272 -10.92 -1.15 -16.53
CA MET A 272 -10.95 -2.54 -16.93
C MET A 272 -10.81 -2.66 -18.45
N LYS A 273 -9.75 -3.35 -18.88
CA LYS A 273 -9.53 -3.65 -20.30
C LYS A 273 -10.57 -4.64 -20.80
N GLN A 274 -10.84 -4.59 -22.10
CA GLN A 274 -11.57 -5.66 -22.77
C GLN A 274 -10.78 -7.00 -22.73
N PRO A 275 -11.47 -8.16 -22.63
CA PRO A 275 -12.94 -8.33 -22.63
C PRO A 275 -13.59 -8.21 -21.25
N TRP A 276 -12.81 -8.00 -20.18
CA TRP A 276 -13.28 -8.11 -18.79
C TRP A 276 -14.41 -7.15 -18.47
N ALA A 277 -14.33 -5.91 -18.97
CA ALA A 277 -15.39 -4.90 -18.84
C ALA A 277 -16.74 -5.43 -19.32
N ASP A 278 -16.76 -5.98 -20.53
CA ASP A 278 -17.99 -6.46 -21.16
C ASP A 278 -18.51 -7.73 -20.47
N LEU A 279 -17.63 -8.55 -19.89
CA LEU A 279 -18.03 -9.72 -19.09
C LEU A 279 -18.70 -9.34 -17.77
N VAL A 280 -18.29 -8.24 -17.12
CA VAL A 280 -18.98 -7.74 -15.93
C VAL A 280 -20.33 -7.12 -16.31
N VAL A 281 -20.37 -6.31 -17.37
CA VAL A 281 -21.61 -5.67 -17.85
C VAL A 281 -22.67 -6.70 -18.26
N SER A 282 -22.26 -7.80 -18.89
CA SER A 282 -23.16 -8.89 -19.28
C SER A 282 -23.58 -9.81 -18.12
N GLY A 283 -23.00 -9.63 -16.93
CA GLY A 283 -23.22 -10.49 -15.77
C GLY A 283 -22.52 -11.86 -15.83
N ALA A 284 -21.76 -12.14 -16.89
CA ALA A 284 -21.00 -13.38 -17.01
C ALA A 284 -19.88 -13.49 -15.96
N LYS A 285 -19.20 -12.36 -15.69
CA LYS A 285 -18.16 -12.25 -14.65
C LYS A 285 -18.76 -11.64 -13.40
N THR A 286 -18.95 -12.47 -12.38
CA THR A 286 -19.52 -12.08 -11.08
C THR A 286 -18.46 -11.79 -10.02
N MET A 287 -17.18 -11.91 -10.38
CA MET A 287 -16.06 -11.66 -9.48
C MET A 287 -14.87 -11.04 -10.22
N GLU A 288 -14.43 -9.86 -9.77
CA GLU A 288 -13.25 -9.17 -10.31
C GLU A 288 -11.99 -9.54 -9.53
N THR A 289 -10.86 -9.77 -10.20
CA THR A 289 -9.62 -10.24 -9.55
C THR A 289 -8.54 -9.17 -9.56
N ARG A 290 -8.07 -8.76 -8.38
CA ARG A 290 -7.02 -7.74 -8.22
C ARG A 290 -5.90 -8.22 -7.30
N ALA A 291 -4.72 -7.63 -7.44
CA ALA A 291 -3.59 -7.86 -6.51
C ALA A 291 -3.69 -7.01 -5.22
N TYR A 292 -4.78 -6.26 -5.04
CA TYR A 292 -5.03 -5.36 -3.93
C TYR A 292 -6.50 -5.44 -3.51
N ALA A 293 -6.80 -5.08 -2.26
CA ALA A 293 -8.17 -5.12 -1.74
C ALA A 293 -8.98 -3.95 -2.31
N LEU A 294 -10.29 -4.14 -2.44
CA LEU A 294 -11.20 -3.02 -2.69
C LEU A 294 -11.13 -2.09 -1.48
N PRO A 295 -10.95 -0.77 -1.67
CA PRO A 295 -11.08 0.19 -0.57
C PRO A 295 -12.42 0.01 0.14
N PRO A 296 -12.47 -0.16 1.49
CA PRO A 296 -13.71 -0.45 2.21
C PRO A 296 -14.83 0.57 1.95
N ARG A 297 -14.47 1.85 1.72
CA ARG A 297 -15.41 2.93 1.40
C ARG A 297 -16.16 2.75 0.08
N LEU A 298 -15.67 1.89 -0.82
CA LEU A 298 -16.32 1.57 -2.09
C LEU A 298 -17.23 0.32 -2.01
N LEU A 299 -17.25 -0.40 -0.87
CA LEU A 299 -18.17 -1.52 -0.69
C LEU A 299 -19.62 -1.01 -0.71
N GLY A 300 -20.45 -1.64 -1.54
CA GLY A 300 -21.86 -1.28 -1.73
C GLY A 300 -22.09 0.09 -2.42
N LYS A 301 -21.04 0.84 -2.73
CA LYS A 301 -21.15 2.13 -3.44
C LYS A 301 -21.07 1.94 -4.96
N PRO A 302 -21.73 2.81 -5.75
CA PRO A 302 -21.55 2.84 -7.19
C PRO A 302 -20.10 3.15 -7.58
N VAL A 303 -19.56 2.36 -8.50
CA VAL A 303 -18.26 2.54 -9.15
C VAL A 303 -18.48 2.52 -10.66
N ALA A 304 -18.02 3.55 -11.36
CA ALA A 304 -18.08 3.61 -12.81
C ALA A 304 -17.14 2.57 -13.44
N LEU A 305 -17.61 1.79 -14.40
CA LEU A 305 -16.78 0.84 -15.12
C LEU A 305 -16.13 1.53 -16.31
N LEU A 306 -14.83 1.82 -16.20
CA LEU A 306 -14.04 2.51 -17.23
C LEU A 306 -13.46 1.46 -18.19
N ARG A 307 -14.15 1.22 -19.31
CA ARG A 307 -13.68 0.32 -20.36
C ARG A 307 -12.54 0.98 -21.14
N THR A 308 -11.42 0.26 -21.22
CA THR A 308 -10.29 0.59 -22.11
C THR A 308 -10.08 -0.53 -23.13
N PRO A 309 -9.45 -0.24 -24.29
CA PRO A 309 -9.15 -1.27 -25.28
C PRO A 309 -8.35 -2.43 -24.70
N ALA A 310 -8.50 -3.61 -25.31
CA ALA A 310 -7.65 -4.75 -25.01
C ALA A 310 -6.16 -4.39 -25.19
N ALA A 311 -5.29 -5.07 -24.46
CA ALA A 311 -3.85 -4.91 -24.66
C ALA A 311 -3.48 -5.31 -26.09
N LYS A 312 -2.59 -4.53 -26.72
CA LYS A 312 -2.02 -4.87 -28.02
C LYS A 312 -1.07 -6.05 -27.86
N ASP A 313 -0.83 -6.78 -28.95
CA ASP A 313 0.13 -7.90 -28.95
C ASP A 313 1.49 -7.48 -28.39
N GLY A 314 1.97 -8.20 -27.37
CA GLY A 314 3.24 -7.93 -26.70
C GLY A 314 3.18 -6.94 -25.53
N GLU A 315 2.05 -6.23 -25.33
CA GLU A 315 1.85 -5.35 -24.17
C GLU A 315 1.29 -6.12 -22.97
N PRO A 316 1.74 -5.82 -21.73
CA PRO A 316 1.22 -6.49 -20.55
C PRO A 316 -0.26 -6.14 -20.32
N ALA A 317 -1.11 -7.17 -20.33
CA ALA A 317 -2.55 -7.02 -20.14
C ALA A 317 -2.92 -6.50 -18.73
N ASN A 318 -2.04 -6.67 -17.74
CA ASN A 318 -2.24 -6.29 -16.34
C ASN A 318 -1.68 -4.90 -15.96
N VAL A 319 -1.26 -4.08 -16.92
CA VAL A 319 -0.81 -2.71 -16.70
C VAL A 319 -1.88 -1.72 -17.17
N SER A 320 -2.16 -0.70 -16.35
CA SER A 320 -3.06 0.42 -16.68
C SER A 320 -2.68 1.05 -18.02
N SER A 321 -3.65 1.28 -18.90
CA SER A 321 -3.45 2.04 -20.14
C SER A 321 -3.59 3.54 -19.93
N LEU A 322 -4.17 3.96 -18.80
CA LEU A 322 -4.42 5.35 -18.44
C LEU A 322 -3.23 5.96 -17.68
N GLY A 323 -3.06 7.28 -17.75
CA GLY A 323 -2.09 8.08 -16.97
C GLY A 323 -2.62 8.46 -15.58
N ASP A 324 -1.86 9.21 -14.78
CA ASP A 324 -2.28 9.60 -13.41
C ASP A 324 -3.31 10.73 -13.39
N ALA A 325 -3.30 11.60 -14.41
CA ALA A 325 -4.35 12.55 -14.71
C ALA A 325 -4.76 12.35 -16.17
N CYS A 326 -6.07 12.30 -16.42
CA CYS A 326 -6.62 12.00 -17.74
C CYS A 326 -7.64 13.06 -18.13
N ASP A 327 -7.51 13.55 -19.37
CA ASP A 327 -8.49 14.42 -19.99
C ASP A 327 -9.78 13.64 -20.34
N PRO A 328 -10.91 14.35 -20.58
CA PRO A 328 -12.15 13.72 -20.99
C PRO A 328 -11.98 12.81 -22.22
N GLY A 329 -12.66 11.67 -22.22
CA GLY A 329 -12.62 10.68 -23.29
C GLY A 329 -11.44 9.70 -23.26
N ALA A 330 -10.58 9.75 -22.23
CA ALA A 330 -9.48 8.79 -22.08
C ALA A 330 -9.94 7.32 -21.89
N ALA A 331 -11.17 7.11 -21.38
CA ALA A 331 -11.83 5.81 -21.33
C ALA A 331 -13.31 5.93 -21.71
N THR A 332 -14.00 4.80 -21.86
CA THR A 332 -15.46 4.76 -22.05
C THR A 332 -16.13 4.20 -20.81
N ILE A 333 -17.04 4.96 -20.21
CA ILE A 333 -17.90 4.47 -19.13
C ILE A 333 -19.02 3.62 -19.73
N VAL A 334 -19.20 2.42 -19.21
CA VAL A 334 -20.15 1.43 -19.77
C VAL A 334 -21.19 0.92 -18.77
N ALA A 335 -20.94 1.09 -17.47
CA ALA A 335 -21.88 0.75 -16.42
C ALA A 335 -21.53 1.47 -15.11
N LEU A 336 -22.49 1.55 -14.21
CA LEU A 336 -22.24 1.67 -12.78
C LEU A 336 -22.32 0.27 -12.16
N VAL A 337 -21.33 -0.09 -11.35
CA VAL A 337 -21.27 -1.39 -10.67
C VAL A 337 -21.10 -1.18 -9.17
N THR A 338 -21.67 -2.06 -8.36
CA THR A 338 -21.34 -2.14 -6.93
C THR A 338 -20.50 -3.38 -6.67
N PHE A 339 -19.71 -3.35 -5.59
CA PHE A 339 -19.00 -4.53 -5.09
C PHE A 339 -19.44 -4.80 -3.66
N THR A 340 -19.86 -6.03 -3.36
CA THR A 340 -20.52 -6.35 -2.08
C THR A 340 -19.56 -6.85 -1.02
N SER A 341 -18.47 -7.51 -1.42
CA SER A 341 -17.48 -8.06 -0.50
C SER A 341 -16.15 -8.35 -1.21
N VAL A 342 -15.11 -8.62 -0.41
CA VAL A 342 -13.80 -9.05 -0.89
C VAL A 342 -13.52 -10.47 -0.39
N LYS A 343 -13.21 -11.38 -1.31
CA LYS A 343 -12.73 -12.73 -1.03
C LYS A 343 -11.22 -12.79 -1.17
N GLU A 344 -10.54 -13.34 -0.17
CA GLU A 344 -9.15 -13.75 -0.30
C GLU A 344 -9.07 -15.25 -0.55
N TRP A 345 -8.09 -15.67 -1.34
CA TRP A 345 -7.76 -17.08 -1.53
C TRP A 345 -6.43 -17.41 -0.87
N ASP A 346 -6.39 -18.50 -0.11
CA ASP A 346 -5.16 -18.99 0.50
C ASP A 346 -4.42 -19.99 -0.40
N SER A 347 -5.07 -20.50 -1.45
CA SER A 347 -4.48 -21.48 -2.36
C SER A 347 -4.93 -21.31 -3.81
N ALA A 348 -4.08 -21.80 -4.73
CA ALA A 348 -4.39 -21.88 -6.16
C ALA A 348 -5.64 -22.72 -6.45
N LYS A 349 -5.89 -23.73 -5.61
CA LYS A 349 -7.04 -24.62 -5.73
C LYS A 349 -8.34 -23.87 -5.42
N ASP A 350 -8.35 -23.07 -4.35
CA ASP A 350 -9.51 -22.29 -3.96
C ASP A 350 -9.80 -21.18 -4.97
N TRP A 351 -8.75 -20.57 -5.53
CA TRP A 351 -8.88 -19.62 -6.65
C TRP A 351 -9.50 -20.29 -7.87
N ALA A 352 -8.96 -21.44 -8.31
CA ALA A 352 -9.48 -22.17 -9.47
C ALA A 352 -10.92 -22.67 -9.28
N ALA A 353 -11.35 -22.93 -8.03
CA ALA A 353 -12.71 -23.32 -7.73
C ALA A 353 -13.75 -22.21 -7.98
N ASP A 354 -13.33 -20.94 -8.05
CA ASP A 354 -14.17 -19.81 -8.46
C ASP A 354 -13.92 -19.38 -9.92
N GLY A 355 -13.30 -20.25 -10.73
CA GLY A 355 -12.95 -19.98 -12.12
C GLY A 355 -14.14 -19.60 -13.00
N ASP A 356 -15.30 -20.18 -12.72
CA ASP A 356 -16.58 -19.86 -13.35
C ASP A 356 -17.10 -18.47 -13.00
N LYS A 357 -16.69 -17.90 -11.86
CA LYS A 357 -17.09 -16.55 -11.41
C LYS A 357 -16.14 -15.47 -11.93
N HIS A 358 -14.84 -15.73 -11.87
CA HIS A 358 -13.85 -14.74 -12.29
C HIS A 358 -13.45 -14.84 -13.76
N LEU A 359 -13.73 -15.95 -14.43
CA LEU A 359 -13.50 -16.20 -15.87
C LEU A 359 -12.05 -16.06 -16.36
N VAL A 360 -11.09 -15.74 -15.49
CA VAL A 360 -9.66 -15.77 -15.80
C VAL A 360 -9.22 -17.20 -16.17
N PRO A 361 -8.74 -17.44 -17.41
CA PRO A 361 -8.20 -18.74 -17.80
C PRO A 361 -7.01 -19.15 -16.94
N SER A 362 -6.88 -20.44 -16.64
CA SER A 362 -5.77 -20.96 -15.83
C SER A 362 -4.39 -20.77 -16.48
N ASP A 363 -4.37 -20.66 -17.81
CA ASP A 363 -3.19 -20.43 -18.64
C ASP A 363 -2.90 -18.95 -18.92
N ASP A 364 -3.76 -18.02 -18.47
CA ASP A 364 -3.56 -16.58 -18.66
C ASP A 364 -2.31 -16.09 -17.92
N GLU A 365 -1.27 -15.71 -18.66
CA GLU A 365 -0.01 -15.33 -18.01
C GLU A 365 -0.12 -14.06 -17.17
N ALA A 366 -1.00 -13.13 -17.52
CA ALA A 366 -1.11 -11.82 -16.88
C ALA A 366 -1.90 -11.87 -15.56
N PHE A 367 -2.95 -12.70 -15.51
CA PHE A 367 -3.95 -12.72 -14.43
C PHE A 367 -4.06 -14.05 -13.69
N ARG A 368 -3.42 -15.14 -14.16
CA ARG A 368 -3.46 -16.43 -13.45
C ARG A 368 -2.89 -16.34 -12.04
N TRP A 369 -3.32 -17.27 -11.20
CA TRP A 369 -2.65 -17.57 -9.96
C TRP A 369 -1.17 -17.93 -10.20
N ARG A 370 -0.25 -17.14 -9.63
CA ARG A 370 1.19 -17.43 -9.68
C ARG A 370 1.66 -17.96 -8.33
N ARG A 371 2.18 -19.19 -8.30
CA ARG A 371 3.00 -19.66 -7.18
C ARG A 371 4.41 -19.09 -7.36
N GLY A 372 4.88 -18.30 -6.40
CA GLY A 372 6.23 -17.73 -6.41
C GLY A 372 6.73 -17.39 -5.01
N ASP A 373 7.75 -18.14 -4.58
CA ASP A 373 8.94 -17.75 -3.81
C ASP A 373 8.74 -16.69 -2.71
N GLY A 374 8.38 -17.14 -1.51
CA GLY A 374 8.58 -16.38 -0.26
C GLY A 374 7.64 -15.19 0.02
N LEU A 375 6.98 -14.61 -0.98
CA LEU A 375 6.03 -13.50 -0.81
C LEU A 375 4.73 -13.83 -1.53
N ARG A 376 3.72 -14.22 -0.75
CA ARG A 376 2.34 -14.47 -1.23
C ARG A 376 1.82 -13.22 -1.95
N ARG A 377 1.89 -13.16 -3.28
CA ARG A 377 1.08 -12.23 -4.07
C ARG A 377 -0.38 -12.70 -3.97
N ARG A 378 -1.06 -12.35 -2.87
CA ARG A 378 -2.47 -12.68 -2.65
C ARG A 378 -3.31 -11.99 -3.71
N VAL A 379 -3.91 -12.77 -4.61
CA VAL A 379 -4.99 -12.29 -5.48
C VAL A 379 -6.25 -12.16 -4.59
N ARG A 380 -7.05 -11.14 -4.84
CA ARG A 380 -8.30 -10.84 -4.13
C ARG A 380 -9.45 -10.74 -5.12
N GLY A 381 -10.56 -11.36 -4.79
CA GLY A 381 -11.79 -11.38 -5.57
C GLY A 381 -12.76 -10.32 -5.04
N TRP A 382 -13.08 -9.31 -5.83
CA TRP A 382 -14.12 -8.33 -5.51
C TRP A 382 -15.44 -8.89 -6.06
N ILE A 383 -16.37 -9.21 -5.17
CA ILE A 383 -17.67 -9.79 -5.55
C ILE A 383 -18.52 -8.70 -6.19
N VAL A 384 -18.90 -8.90 -7.45
CA VAL A 384 -19.76 -7.97 -8.20
C VAL A 384 -21.17 -8.05 -7.62
N GLY A 385 -21.74 -6.90 -7.28
CA GLY A 385 -23.13 -6.74 -6.86
C GLY A 385 -24.00 -6.32 -8.04
N ASP A 386 -24.78 -5.26 -7.83
CA ASP A 386 -25.61 -4.67 -8.87
C ASP A 386 -24.77 -4.09 -10.01
N VAL A 387 -25.25 -4.30 -11.24
CA VAL A 387 -24.71 -3.74 -12.47
C VAL A 387 -25.83 -2.98 -13.15
N ALA A 388 -25.64 -1.68 -13.33
CA ALA A 388 -26.51 -0.81 -14.09
C ALA A 388 -25.77 -0.40 -15.38
N PRO A 389 -26.03 -1.09 -16.51
CA PRO A 389 -25.46 -0.71 -17.79
C PRO A 389 -25.89 0.73 -18.15
N ILE A 390 -24.96 1.50 -18.69
CA ILE A 390 -25.26 2.83 -19.23
C ILE A 390 -24.89 2.87 -20.72
N ALA A 391 -25.47 3.81 -21.45
CA ALA A 391 -25.04 4.07 -22.82
C ALA A 391 -23.53 4.39 -22.82
N PRO A 392 -22.71 3.78 -23.70
CA PRO A 392 -21.27 4.02 -23.73
C PRO A 392 -20.95 5.51 -23.81
N THR A 393 -20.41 6.05 -22.73
CA THR A 393 -20.21 7.49 -22.56
C THR A 393 -18.72 7.78 -22.39
N PRO A 394 -18.14 8.78 -23.08
CA PRO A 394 -16.76 9.20 -22.83
C PRO A 394 -16.56 9.57 -21.36
N SER A 395 -15.44 9.14 -20.75
CA SER A 395 -15.14 9.49 -19.37
C SER A 395 -15.01 11.01 -19.20
N PRO A 396 -15.41 11.59 -18.05
CA PRO A 396 -15.04 12.96 -17.73
C PRO A 396 -13.53 13.05 -17.46
N LYS A 397 -13.06 14.24 -17.10
CA LYS A 397 -11.74 14.39 -16.51
C LYS A 397 -11.65 13.55 -15.24
N MET A 398 -10.51 12.89 -15.05
CA MET A 398 -10.32 11.97 -13.93
C MET A 398 -8.87 11.92 -13.46
N THR A 399 -8.68 11.64 -12.17
CA THR A 399 -7.36 11.52 -11.54
C THR A 399 -7.23 10.17 -10.85
N ARG A 400 -6.07 9.51 -10.98
CA ARG A 400 -5.83 8.21 -10.36
C ARG A 400 -5.84 8.33 -8.84
N ALA A 401 -6.70 7.55 -8.21
CA ALA A 401 -6.81 7.44 -6.76
C ALA A 401 -5.99 6.25 -6.23
N LEU A 402 -6.09 5.09 -6.89
CA LEU A 402 -5.36 3.88 -6.50
C LEU A 402 -5.27 2.88 -7.64
N ARG A 403 -4.07 2.69 -8.22
CA ARG A 403 -3.86 1.70 -9.30
C ARG A 403 -4.91 1.89 -10.40
N SER A 404 -5.81 0.94 -10.63
CA SER A 404 -6.87 1.06 -11.65
C SER A 404 -8.12 1.80 -11.17
N LEU A 405 -8.12 2.42 -9.98
CA LEU A 405 -9.20 3.28 -9.49
C LEU A 405 -8.90 4.76 -9.72
N PHE A 406 -9.89 5.48 -10.24
CA PHE A 406 -9.83 6.90 -10.60
C PHE A 406 -10.96 7.67 -9.92
N LYS A 407 -10.69 8.87 -9.43
CA LYS A 407 -11.72 9.84 -9.03
C LYS A 407 -12.22 10.57 -10.28
N LEU A 408 -13.53 10.59 -10.50
CA LEU A 408 -14.15 11.24 -11.66
C LEU A 408 -14.63 12.65 -11.28
N GLU A 409 -14.49 13.60 -12.19
CA GLU A 409 -15.13 14.92 -12.10
C GLU A 409 -16.58 14.86 -12.61
N CYS A 410 -17.39 13.95 -12.03
CA CYS A 410 -18.84 13.83 -12.26
C CYS A 410 -19.50 13.05 -11.11
N THR A 411 -20.83 13.03 -11.07
CA THR A 411 -21.62 12.23 -10.12
C THR A 411 -22.22 10.98 -10.78
N ALA A 412 -22.72 10.05 -9.96
CA ALA A 412 -23.45 8.87 -10.47
C ALA A 412 -24.77 9.28 -11.15
N ASP A 413 -25.48 10.24 -10.58
CA ASP A 413 -26.75 10.74 -11.11
C ASP A 413 -26.57 11.41 -12.48
N GLU A 414 -25.51 12.18 -12.67
CA GLU A 414 -25.17 12.77 -13.97
C GLU A 414 -24.97 11.72 -15.08
N LEU A 415 -24.42 10.55 -14.74
CA LEU A 415 -24.24 9.45 -15.68
C LEU A 415 -25.56 8.72 -15.98
N LEU A 416 -26.46 8.64 -15.00
CA LEU A 416 -27.77 8.02 -15.15
C LEU A 416 -28.75 8.93 -15.93
N VAL A 417 -28.71 10.24 -15.71
CA VAL A 417 -29.57 11.23 -16.39
C VAL A 417 -29.19 11.39 -17.85
N LYS A 418 -27.89 11.43 -18.18
CA LYS A 418 -27.43 11.47 -19.59
C LYS A 418 -27.83 10.24 -20.40
N GLY A 419 -28.17 9.13 -19.75
CA GLY A 419 -28.72 7.94 -20.40
C GLY A 419 -30.22 7.99 -20.68
N ILE A 420 -30.93 8.99 -20.16
CA ILE A 420 -32.39 9.14 -20.28
C ILE A 420 -32.76 10.16 -21.38
N ASP A 421 -31.98 11.24 -21.54
CA ASP A 421 -32.31 12.34 -22.46
C ASP A 421 -32.08 12.04 -23.96
N ASP A 422 -31.31 11.00 -24.31
CA ASP A 422 -31.19 10.53 -25.70
C ASP A 422 -32.42 9.72 -26.18
N ARG A 423 -33.49 9.65 -25.37
CA ARG A 423 -34.79 9.05 -25.76
C ARG A 423 -35.98 10.01 -25.74
N GLY A 424 -35.78 11.32 -25.71
CA GLY A 424 -36.85 12.26 -26.07
C GLY A 424 -36.64 13.68 -25.58
N GLY A 425 -36.48 14.63 -26.51
CA GLY A 425 -36.46 16.06 -26.15
C GLY A 425 -35.95 17.00 -27.23
N GLY A 426 -36.41 16.88 -28.48
CA GLY A 426 -36.20 17.88 -29.52
C GLY A 426 -37.48 18.64 -29.83
N GLY A 427 -37.55 19.93 -29.46
CA GLY A 427 -38.56 20.89 -29.93
C GLY A 427 -38.23 22.30 -29.40
N GLY A 428 -38.32 23.40 -30.13
CA GLY A 428 -38.64 23.69 -31.54
C GLY A 428 -37.64 24.74 -32.08
N ASP A 429 -37.70 25.26 -33.32
CA ASP A 429 -38.87 25.77 -34.03
C ASP A 429 -38.51 25.96 -35.53
N ASP A 430 -39.35 25.47 -36.45
CA ASP A 430 -39.78 26.15 -37.70
C ASP A 430 -40.56 25.17 -38.63
N ARG A 431 -41.89 25.39 -38.65
CA ARG A 431 -42.85 25.38 -39.77
C ARG A 431 -43.17 24.13 -40.64
N ASP A 432 -44.49 23.95 -40.71
CA ASP A 432 -45.34 23.49 -41.82
C ASP A 432 -45.33 22.01 -42.27
N GLY A 433 -46.48 21.35 -42.01
CA GLY A 433 -46.97 20.24 -42.83
C GLY A 433 -47.37 18.96 -42.07
N ALA A 434 -48.64 18.84 -41.69
CA ALA A 434 -49.29 17.53 -41.51
C ALA A 434 -49.65 16.95 -42.91
N PRO A 435 -50.03 15.65 -43.09
CA PRO A 435 -50.35 14.63 -42.09
C PRO A 435 -49.81 13.19 -42.39
N ALA A 436 -49.98 12.28 -41.42
CA ALA A 436 -50.64 10.96 -41.55
C ALA A 436 -49.99 9.82 -40.73
N ASP A 437 -50.80 9.35 -39.76
CA ASP A 437 -51.14 7.95 -39.48
C ASP A 437 -50.26 6.97 -38.67
N LEU A 438 -50.95 6.40 -37.67
CA LEU A 438 -50.92 5.04 -37.09
C LEU A 438 -50.04 4.74 -35.84
N ARG A 439 -50.73 4.72 -34.68
CA ARG A 439 -50.94 3.59 -33.72
C ARG A 439 -49.71 2.75 -33.29
N ALA A 440 -49.52 2.30 -32.04
CA ALA A 440 -50.33 2.21 -30.83
C ALA A 440 -49.41 1.80 -29.63
N ASP A 441 -49.84 2.20 -28.43
CA ASP A 441 -49.88 1.50 -27.12
C ASP A 441 -48.79 0.50 -26.70
N ALA A 442 -48.18 0.77 -25.53
CA ALA A 442 -48.21 -0.14 -24.38
C ALA A 442 -47.62 0.52 -23.13
N GLU A 443 -48.49 0.92 -22.19
CA GLU A 443 -48.14 1.14 -20.79
C GLU A 443 -47.80 -0.20 -20.10
N VAL A 444 -46.78 -0.22 -19.24
CA VAL A 444 -46.63 -1.27 -18.23
C VAL A 444 -46.42 -0.64 -16.85
N VAL A 445 -47.37 -0.97 -15.98
CA VAL A 445 -47.56 -0.56 -14.60
C VAL A 445 -46.57 -1.26 -13.66
N PHE A 446 -46.05 -0.52 -12.68
CA PHE A 446 -45.29 -1.04 -11.55
C PHE A 446 -46.23 -1.70 -10.53
N ASP A 447 -45.95 -2.94 -10.12
CA ASP A 447 -46.59 -3.57 -8.97
C ASP A 447 -45.54 -3.91 -7.88
N ARG A 448 -45.78 -3.40 -6.68
CA ARG A 448 -45.07 -3.75 -5.44
C ARG A 448 -46.01 -4.62 -4.62
N GLY A 449 -45.70 -5.91 -4.51
CA GLY A 449 -46.44 -6.86 -3.69
C GLY A 449 -45.59 -7.49 -2.58
N ASP A 450 -45.71 -6.94 -1.38
CA ASP A 450 -45.40 -7.57 -0.09
C ASP A 450 -46.30 -8.82 0.12
N ARG A 451 -45.79 -9.88 0.78
CA ARG A 451 -46.60 -10.73 1.69
C ARG A 451 -45.80 -11.75 2.49
N ARG A 452 -46.07 -11.72 3.80
CA ARG A 452 -45.76 -12.71 4.83
C ARG A 452 -46.55 -14.02 4.65
N GLY A 453 -45.89 -15.14 4.98
CA GLY A 453 -46.36 -16.16 5.92
C GLY A 453 -47.24 -17.31 5.42
N SER A 454 -46.79 -18.57 5.61
CA SER A 454 -47.50 -19.58 6.43
C SER A 454 -46.72 -20.92 6.52
N ARG A 455 -46.95 -21.60 7.64
CA ARG A 455 -46.40 -22.84 8.18
C ARG A 455 -46.94 -24.13 7.50
N ARG A 456 -46.17 -25.21 7.75
CA ARG A 456 -46.52 -26.63 8.03
C ARG A 456 -46.15 -27.65 6.95
N GLY A 457 -45.54 -28.75 7.40
CA GLY A 457 -45.57 -30.05 6.72
C GLY A 457 -44.34 -30.91 7.00
N GLN A 458 -44.45 -31.83 7.95
CA GLN A 458 -43.50 -32.92 8.24
C GLN A 458 -43.48 -33.96 7.11
N GLY A 459 -42.39 -34.74 7.03
CA GLY A 459 -42.35 -36.00 6.27
C GLY A 459 -40.95 -36.58 6.13
N GLU A 460 -40.53 -37.40 7.11
CA GLU A 460 -39.48 -38.41 6.94
C GLU A 460 -39.90 -39.47 5.91
N VAL A 461 -39.00 -39.95 5.04
CA VAL A 461 -38.87 -41.38 4.65
C VAL A 461 -37.43 -41.66 4.19
N GLN A 462 -36.96 -42.83 4.61
CA GLN A 462 -35.65 -43.48 4.43
C GLN A 462 -35.38 -44.07 3.02
N GLY A 463 -34.11 -44.42 2.79
CA GLY A 463 -33.65 -45.52 1.92
C GLY A 463 -33.34 -45.12 0.47
N SER A 464 -32.36 -45.69 -0.24
CA SER A 464 -31.41 -46.78 0.02
C SER A 464 -30.46 -46.86 -1.19
N ASP A 465 -29.34 -47.54 -0.99
CA ASP A 465 -28.30 -47.94 -1.95
C ASP A 465 -28.76 -48.35 -3.37
N GLY A 466 -27.86 -48.23 -4.35
CA GLY A 466 -28.01 -48.91 -5.62
C GLY A 466 -26.97 -48.58 -6.68
N ALA A 467 -25.79 -49.20 -6.59
CA ALA A 467 -24.77 -49.21 -7.63
C ALA A 467 -25.27 -49.74 -8.98
N ARG A 468 -24.79 -49.16 -10.10
CA ARG A 468 -24.57 -49.95 -11.32
C ARG A 468 -23.48 -49.37 -12.22
N ALA A 469 -22.39 -50.12 -12.29
CA ALA A 469 -21.38 -50.01 -13.33
C ALA A 469 -21.93 -50.59 -14.65
N GLN A 470 -21.55 -49.99 -15.78
CA GLN A 470 -21.37 -50.76 -17.01
C GLN A 470 -20.19 -50.23 -17.82
N ARG A 471 -19.34 -51.19 -18.17
CA ARG A 471 -18.10 -51.06 -18.94
C ARG A 471 -18.45 -51.06 -20.43
N GLY A 472 -17.70 -50.29 -21.21
CA GLY A 472 -17.60 -50.45 -22.66
C GLY A 472 -16.18 -50.09 -23.10
N ARG A 473 -15.36 -51.13 -23.35
CA ARG A 473 -14.03 -51.05 -23.98
C ARG A 473 -14.21 -51.11 -25.50
N GLU A 474 -13.38 -50.39 -26.25
CA GLU A 474 -12.58 -50.88 -27.41
C GLU A 474 -11.80 -49.69 -28.02
N ARG A 475 -10.47 -49.62 -27.86
CA ARG A 475 -9.41 -50.16 -28.74
C ARG A 475 -9.51 -49.70 -30.21
N ARG A 476 -8.54 -48.90 -30.67
CA ARG A 476 -7.46 -49.31 -31.62
C ARG A 476 -6.52 -48.17 -32.03
N ARG A 477 -5.22 -48.47 -31.87
CA ARG A 477 -4.07 -48.26 -32.80
C ARG A 477 -3.70 -46.82 -33.19
N ALA A 478 -2.59 -46.27 -32.69
CA ALA A 478 -1.19 -46.48 -33.11
C ALA A 478 -0.87 -45.95 -34.52
N ARG A 479 -0.02 -44.90 -34.59
CA ARG A 479 0.95 -44.59 -35.66
C ARG A 479 1.75 -43.30 -35.32
N GLU A 480 2.94 -43.48 -34.75
CA GLU A 480 4.15 -42.74 -35.18
C GLU A 480 4.68 -43.44 -36.46
N PRO A 481 5.57 -42.87 -37.31
CA PRO A 481 6.70 -41.98 -36.97
C PRO A 481 7.06 -40.87 -38.01
N HIS A 482 7.95 -39.92 -37.66
CA HIS A 482 9.22 -39.74 -38.40
C HIS A 482 10.11 -38.61 -37.86
N ARG A 483 11.36 -38.99 -37.55
CA ARG A 483 12.54 -38.14 -37.42
C ARG A 483 13.07 -37.68 -38.79
N ARG A 484 13.42 -36.39 -38.93
CA ARG A 484 14.59 -35.79 -39.62
C ARG A 484 14.76 -34.39 -39.00
N GLY A 485 15.88 -33.88 -38.49
CA GLY A 485 17.29 -34.18 -38.67
C GLY A 485 17.95 -33.14 -39.59
N ARG A 486 18.55 -32.07 -39.04
CA ARG A 486 19.93 -31.55 -39.34
C ARG A 486 20.13 -30.03 -39.08
N ARG A 487 21.22 -29.76 -38.34
CA ARG A 487 22.34 -28.80 -38.57
C ARG A 487 22.03 -27.28 -38.62
N ARG A 488 22.52 -26.46 -37.68
CA ARG A 488 23.90 -25.93 -37.44
C ARG A 488 24.19 -24.60 -38.18
N ARG A 489 24.79 -23.67 -37.41
CA ARG A 489 25.49 -22.39 -37.75
C ARG A 489 24.55 -21.17 -37.85
N ARG A 490 24.86 -20.01 -37.29
CA ARG A 490 26.11 -19.43 -36.73
C ARG A 490 25.92 -18.95 -35.31
#